data_AF-A0AAW5EY48-F1
#
_entry.id   AF-A0AAW5EY48-F1
#
_cell.length_a   1.000
_cell.length_b   1.000
_cell.length_c   1.000
_cell.angle_alpha   90.00
_cell.angle_beta   90.00
_cell.angle_gamma   90.00
#
_symmetry.space_group_name_H-M   'P 1'
#
loop_
_entity.id
_entity.type
_entity.pdbx_description
1 polymer ?
#
loop_
_entity_poly.entity_id
_entity_poly.type
_entity_poly.pdbx_seq_one_letter_code
_entity_poly.pdbx_strand_id
1 'polypeptide(L)'
;MTDKQKAAAHAAYTRQQAENVRAIISEHKARRNMTNAGIAKAIHMPLRTFEKRKMDPGLFKLEDLWLLCEALGVPEEQRKTIM
;
A
#
# COMPACT_ATOMS: atom_id res chain seq x y z
N MET A 1 -23.16 -18.64 5.34
CA MET A 1 -22.58 -17.85 4.21
C MET A 1 -22.13 -18.85 3.14
N THR A 2 -22.64 -18.71 1.91
CA THR A 2 -22.30 -19.63 0.79
C THR A 2 -20.90 -19.33 0.26
N ASP A 3 -20.29 -20.26 -0.49
CA ASP A 3 -18.94 -20.05 -1.04
C ASP A 3 -18.88 -18.88 -2.02
N LYS A 4 -19.98 -18.62 -2.75
CA LYS A 4 -20.12 -17.43 -3.60
C LYS A 4 -20.08 -16.13 -2.78
N GLN A 5 -20.73 -16.12 -1.61
CA GLN A 5 -20.71 -14.96 -0.72
C GLN A 5 -19.31 -14.73 -0.12
N LYS A 6 -18.58 -15.81 0.24
CA LYS A 6 -17.19 -15.71 0.73
C LYS A 6 -16.25 -15.15 -0.34
N ALA A 7 -16.35 -15.62 -1.58
CA ALA A 7 -15.53 -15.14 -2.69
C ALA A 7 -15.78 -13.64 -2.98
N ALA A 8 -17.04 -13.21 -2.96
CA ALA A 8 -17.40 -11.81 -3.14
C ALA A 8 -16.86 -10.92 -2.00
N ALA A 9 -16.97 -11.38 -0.75
CA ALA A 9 -16.43 -10.67 0.41
C ALA A 9 -14.90 -10.54 0.34
N HIS A 10 -14.20 -11.60 -0.06
CA HIS A 10 -12.75 -11.56 -0.27
C HIS A 10 -12.35 -10.57 -1.36
N ALA A 11 -13.04 -10.58 -2.51
CA ALA A 11 -12.76 -9.62 -3.58
C ALA A 11 -12.97 -8.17 -3.12
N ALA A 12 -14.05 -7.89 -2.40
CA ALA A 12 -14.30 -6.57 -1.82
C ALA A 12 -13.20 -6.15 -0.84
N TYR A 13 -12.75 -7.07 0.02
CA TYR A 13 -11.64 -6.84 0.95
C TYR A 13 -10.34 -6.48 0.21
N THR A 14 -9.93 -7.27 -0.79
CA THR A 14 -8.70 -7.00 -1.55
C THR A 14 -8.75 -5.66 -2.28
N ARG A 15 -9.93 -5.27 -2.78
CA ARG A 15 -10.12 -3.96 -3.41
C ARG A 15 -9.97 -2.83 -2.41
N GLN A 16 -10.62 -2.94 -1.24
CA GLN A 16 -10.52 -1.95 -0.19
C GLN A 16 -9.08 -1.79 0.31
N GLN A 17 -8.37 -2.90 0.51
CA GLN A 17 -6.96 -2.89 0.90
C GLN A 17 -6.11 -2.14 -0.13
N ALA A 18 -6.31 -2.40 -1.43
CA ALA A 18 -5.59 -1.69 -2.50
C ALA A 18 -5.89 -0.19 -2.52
N GLU A 19 -7.15 0.20 -2.31
CA GLU A 19 -7.55 1.60 -2.19
C GLU A 19 -6.90 2.27 -0.97
N ASN A 20 -6.83 1.57 0.17
CA ASN A 20 -6.17 2.05 1.38
C ASN A 20 -4.66 2.28 1.17
N VAL A 21 -3.95 1.36 0.50
CA VAL A 21 -2.52 1.52 0.17
C VAL A 21 -2.31 2.78 -0.67
N ARG A 22 -3.15 3.03 -1.69
CA ARG A 22 -3.05 4.24 -2.53
C ARG A 22 -3.28 5.51 -1.71
N ALA A 23 -4.28 5.49 -0.82
CA ALA A 23 -4.60 6.62 0.05
C ALA A 23 -3.43 6.94 1.00
N ILE A 24 -2.88 5.93 1.67
CA ILE A 24 -1.72 6.05 2.57
C ILE A 24 -0.51 6.64 1.83
N ILE A 25 -0.18 6.09 0.66
CA ILE A 25 0.93 6.62 -0.15
C ILE A 25 0.67 8.08 -0.50
N SER A 26 -0.54 8.45 -0.92
CA SER A 26 -0.85 9.82 -1.33
C SER A 26 -0.77 10.81 -0.17
N GLU A 27 -1.43 10.50 0.94
CA GLU A 27 -1.52 11.33 2.15
C GLU A 27 -0.14 11.58 2.76
N HIS A 28 0.61 10.52 3.07
CA HIS A 28 1.86 10.64 3.82
C HIS A 28 3.02 11.12 2.94
N LYS A 29 2.99 10.82 1.63
CA LYS A 29 3.90 11.46 0.66
C LYS A 29 3.74 12.97 0.68
N ALA A 30 2.49 13.47 0.63
CA ALA A 30 2.21 14.90 0.63
C ALA A 30 2.65 15.55 1.95
N ARG A 31 2.32 14.94 3.10
CA ARG A 31 2.72 15.44 4.42
C ARG A 31 4.23 15.52 4.61
N ARG A 32 4.99 14.57 4.05
CA ARG A 32 6.45 14.51 4.17
C ARG A 32 7.20 15.18 3.02
N ASN A 33 6.48 15.80 2.08
CA ASN A 33 7.05 16.39 0.87
C ASN A 33 7.97 15.41 0.10
N MET A 34 7.59 14.12 0.06
CA MET A 34 8.37 13.09 -0.62
C MET A 34 7.98 12.99 -2.10
N THR A 35 8.94 12.57 -2.93
CA THR A 35 8.66 12.18 -4.32
C THR A 35 8.50 10.66 -4.41
N ASN A 36 7.92 10.16 -5.51
CA ASN A 36 7.87 8.71 -5.74
C ASN A 36 9.30 8.10 -5.76
N ALA A 37 10.26 8.82 -6.35
CA ALA A 37 11.67 8.42 -6.36
C ALA A 37 12.28 8.38 -4.95
N GLY A 38 11.95 9.37 -4.10
CA GLY A 38 12.38 9.39 -2.71
C GLY A 38 11.84 8.22 -1.91
N ILE A 39 10.55 7.89 -2.07
CA ILE A 39 9.93 6.74 -1.42
C ILE A 39 10.57 5.44 -1.91
N ALA A 40 10.68 5.26 -3.23
CA ALA A 40 11.27 4.07 -3.83
C ALA A 40 12.71 3.84 -3.32
N LYS A 41 13.52 4.91 -3.23
CA LYS A 41 14.86 4.85 -2.64
C LYS A 41 14.84 4.46 -1.16
N ALA A 42 13.93 5.02 -0.37
CA ALA A 42 13.82 4.75 1.07
C ALA A 42 13.44 3.29 1.39
N ILE A 43 12.72 2.63 0.48
CA ILE A 43 12.31 1.22 0.62
C ILE A 43 13.15 0.26 -0.22
N HIS A 44 14.31 0.71 -0.73
CA HIS A 44 15.22 -0.08 -1.57
C HIS A 44 14.57 -0.70 -2.83
N MET A 45 13.60 0.00 -3.42
CA MET A 45 12.87 -0.43 -4.59
C MET A 45 13.22 0.41 -5.83
N PRO A 46 13.38 -0.20 -7.02
CA PRO A 46 13.50 0.57 -8.25
C PRO A 46 12.25 1.43 -8.51
N LEU A 47 12.43 2.68 -8.94
CA LEU A 47 11.33 3.63 -9.17
C LEU A 47 10.23 3.05 -10.06
N ARG A 48 10.61 2.46 -11.20
CA ARG A 48 9.64 1.86 -12.14
C ARG A 48 8.83 0.72 -11.52
N THR A 49 9.47 -0.06 -10.63
CA THR A 49 8.79 -1.11 -9.88
C THR A 49 7.81 -0.50 -8.87
N PHE A 50 8.22 0.53 -8.13
CA PHE A 50 7.34 1.24 -7.20
C PHE A 50 6.13 1.84 -7.91
N GLU A 51 6.31 2.49 -9.05
CA GLU A 51 5.21 3.08 -9.82
C GLU A 51 4.23 2.03 -10.33
N LYS A 52 4.73 0.90 -10.84
CA LYS A 52 3.90 -0.24 -11.24
C LYS A 52 3.07 -0.76 -10.05
N ARG A 53 3.69 -0.97 -8.89
CA ARG A 53 3.01 -1.49 -7.69
C ARG A 53 2.08 -0.46 -7.06
N LYS A 54 2.36 0.84 -7.18
CA LYS A 54 1.42 1.89 -6.78
C LYS A 54 0.15 1.87 -7.63
N MET A 55 0.28 1.61 -8.93
CA MET A 55 -0.87 1.44 -9.82
C MET A 55 -1.65 0.17 -9.50
N ASP A 56 -0.95 -0.92 -9.17
CA ASP A 56 -1.51 -2.20 -8.74
C ASP A 56 -0.99 -2.65 -7.36
N PRO A 57 -1.62 -2.18 -6.26
CA PRO A 57 -1.14 -2.45 -4.90
C PRO A 57 -1.07 -3.91 -4.50
N GLY A 58 -1.80 -4.80 -5.17
CA GLY A 58 -1.73 -6.25 -4.91
C GLY A 58 -0.36 -6.85 -5.23
N LEU A 59 0.50 -6.11 -5.95
CA LEU A 59 1.87 -6.50 -6.26
C LEU A 59 2.88 -6.13 -5.17
N PHE A 60 2.49 -5.35 -4.15
CA PHE A 60 3.34 -5.15 -2.98
C PHE A 60 3.33 -6.41 -2.11
N LYS A 61 4.51 -6.85 -1.70
CA LYS A 61 4.61 -7.87 -0.65
C LYS A 61 4.46 -7.21 0.72
N LEU A 62 4.18 -8.04 1.72
CA LEU A 62 4.09 -7.59 3.12
C LEU A 62 5.36 -6.86 3.58
N GLU A 63 6.55 -7.36 3.21
CA GLU A 63 7.84 -6.71 3.50
C GLU A 63 7.95 -5.31 2.89
N ASP A 64 7.43 -5.13 1.66
CA ASP A 64 7.45 -3.84 0.97
C ASP A 64 6.49 -2.85 1.64
N LEU A 65 5.29 -3.31 2.04
CA LEU A 65 4.29 -2.50 2.74
C LEU A 65 4.81 -2.05 4.11
N TRP A 66 5.51 -2.93 4.83
CA TRP A 66 6.12 -2.58 6.10
C TRP A 66 7.17 -1.47 5.94
N LEU A 67 8.12 -1.63 5.01
CA LEU A 67 9.14 -0.63 4.71
C LEU A 67 8.52 0.70 4.25
N LEU A 68 7.46 0.63 3.44
CA LEU A 68 6.70 1.80 3.00
C LEU A 68 6.08 2.55 4.17
N CYS A 69 5.44 1.84 5.11
CA CYS A 69 4.86 2.43 6.31
C CYS A 69 5.92 3.07 7.21
N GLU A 70 7.07 2.44 7.38
CA GLU A 70 8.20 3.00 8.14
C GLU A 70 8.76 4.27 7.47
N ALA A 71 9.04 4.21 6.17
CA ALA A 71 9.55 5.36 5.41
C ALA A 71 8.59 6.56 5.41
N LEU A 72 7.28 6.28 5.39
CA LEU A 72 6.23 7.30 5.42
C LEU A 72 5.78 7.69 6.84
N GLY A 73 6.25 7.00 7.89
CA GLY A 73 5.83 7.22 9.27
C GLY A 73 4.33 7.04 9.48
N VAL A 74 3.74 6.03 8.83
CA VAL A 74 2.32 5.73 8.92
C VAL A 74 2.00 5.25 10.34
N PRO A 75 0.99 5.82 11.03
CA PRO A 75 0.57 5.37 12.36
C PRO A 75 0.09 3.93 12.35
N GLU A 76 0.33 3.19 13.44
CA GLU A 76 0.00 1.76 13.56
C GLU A 76 -1.46 1.45 13.24
N GLU A 77 -2.41 2.28 13.68
CA GLU A 77 -3.83 2.08 13.41
C GLU A 77 -4.16 2.10 11.91
N GLN A 78 -3.47 2.93 11.12
CA GLN A 78 -3.67 2.94 9.67
C GLN A 78 -3.01 1.72 9.00
N ARG A 79 -1.95 1.16 9.58
CA ARG A 79 -1.26 -0.03 9.04
C ARG A 79 -2.16 -1.26 9.03
N LYS A 80 -3.01 -1.42 10.06
CA LYS A 80 -4.00 -2.52 10.20
C LYS A 80 -5.02 -2.57 9.06
N THR A 81 -5.14 -1.50 8.27
CA THR A 81 -6.05 -1.43 7.12
C THR A 81 -5.45 -2.01 5.84
N ILE A 82 -4.15 -2.34 5.85
CA ILE A 82 -3.41 -2.83 4.69
C ILE A 82 -2.53 -4.06 4.98
N MET A 83 -2.32 -4.42 6.25
CA MET A 83 -1.51 -5.56 6.71
C MET A 83 -2.23 -6.32 7.82
#